data_AF-A0A2V1CZW8-F1
#
_entry.id   AF-A0A2V1CZW8-F1
#
_cell.length_a   1.000
_cell.length_b   1.000
_cell.length_c   1.000
_cell.angle_alpha   90.00
_cell.angle_beta   90.00
_cell.angle_gamma   90.00
#
_symmetry.space_group_name_H-M   'P 1'
#
loop_
_entity.id
_entity.type
_entity.pdbx_description
1 polymer ?
#
loop_
_entity_poly.entity_id
_entity_poly.type
_entity_poly.pdbx_seq_one_letter_code
_entity_poly.pdbx_strand_id
1 'polypeptide(L)'
;MEPSCFIVPIPKQPRQCLRVLRIWVWRAQLSFSPGSWWLRDYGVRLFIVPLNDASGAMHHGVSCTLFPACPGAKAIDHSSTTFSHVPLPAEALLGHLCSSPQDERKDFLRAIHRVAVGTLFLSTSYATVLRVAGCIAGRYSAHRRVGAEPVPILPFSTQHGPIARIFAHAVVFDSYAIHSKNMFVENIGNPDIQNILGGVFKATILSYTQKALSDLVDRCGWQGLYAHNQISELWLAEKGNNIAEGDYVVLCI
;
A
#
# COMPACT_ATOMS: atom_id res chain seq x y z
N MET A 1 -30.38 -41.76 15.41
CA MET A 1 -29.92 -40.45 15.91
C MET A 1 -28.49 -40.28 15.42
N GLU A 2 -28.26 -39.27 14.58
CA GLU A 2 -26.97 -38.98 13.95
C GLU A 2 -25.90 -38.58 15.00
N PRO A 3 -24.61 -38.90 14.76
CA PRO A 3 -23.52 -38.31 15.52
C PRO A 3 -23.31 -36.88 15.01
N SER A 4 -23.70 -35.89 15.81
CA SER A 4 -23.41 -34.48 15.54
C SER A 4 -21.95 -34.18 15.88
N CYS A 5 -21.17 -33.90 14.85
CA CYS A 5 -19.80 -33.42 14.96
C CYS A 5 -19.83 -31.92 15.27
N PHE A 6 -19.44 -31.52 16.48
CA PHE A 6 -19.31 -30.11 16.85
C PHE A 6 -17.93 -29.59 16.47
N ILE A 7 -17.88 -28.61 15.57
CA ILE A 7 -16.69 -27.79 15.36
C ILE A 7 -16.57 -26.85 16.56
N VAL A 8 -15.63 -27.13 17.45
CA VAL A 8 -15.23 -26.20 18.51
C VAL A 8 -14.39 -25.10 17.87
N PRO A 9 -14.78 -23.81 17.95
CA PRO A 9 -13.91 -22.73 17.53
C PRO A 9 -12.69 -22.70 18.46
N ILE A 10 -11.48 -22.82 17.89
CA ILE A 10 -10.26 -22.46 18.61
C ILE A 10 -10.41 -20.97 18.96
N PRO A 11 -10.31 -20.56 20.23
CA PRO A 11 -10.39 -19.15 20.58
C PRO A 11 -9.18 -18.46 19.94
N LYS A 12 -9.42 -17.71 18.86
CA LYS A 12 -8.46 -16.70 18.43
C LYS A 12 -8.37 -15.71 19.59
N GLN A 13 -7.22 -15.69 20.26
CA GLN A 13 -6.87 -14.61 21.17
C GLN A 13 -7.29 -13.28 20.53
N PRO A 14 -7.92 -12.36 21.28
CA PRO A 14 -8.21 -11.04 20.76
C PRO A 14 -6.86 -10.44 20.32
N ARG A 15 -6.66 -10.30 19.01
CA ARG A 15 -5.52 -9.57 18.46
C ARG A 15 -5.69 -8.14 18.98
N GLN A 16 -4.94 -7.80 20.02
CA GLN A 16 -4.98 -6.48 20.62
C GLN A 16 -4.49 -5.48 19.58
N CYS A 17 -5.39 -4.55 19.25
CA CYS A 17 -5.39 -3.77 18.01
C CYS A 17 -4.06 -3.07 17.71
N LEU A 18 -3.32 -2.58 18.71
CA LEU A 18 -2.15 -1.74 18.49
C LEU A 18 -1.21 -1.76 19.72
N ARG A 19 -0.48 -2.83 20.00
CA ARG A 19 0.53 -2.77 21.10
C ARG A 19 1.71 -1.83 20.81
N VAL A 20 1.92 -1.48 19.54
CA VAL A 20 3.16 -0.83 19.07
C VAL A 20 2.93 0.60 18.57
N LEU A 21 1.75 0.92 18.02
CA LEU A 21 1.45 2.25 17.50
C LEU A 21 0.84 3.14 18.60
N ARG A 22 1.61 4.12 19.07
CA ARG A 22 1.22 4.97 20.22
C ARG A 22 0.80 6.38 19.81
N ILE A 23 1.24 6.82 18.63
CA ILE A 23 1.03 8.16 18.10
C ILE A 23 0.50 8.03 16.67
N TRP A 24 -0.52 8.82 16.36
CA TRP A 24 -1.06 8.94 15.01
C TRP A 24 -0.95 10.37 14.51
N VAL A 25 -0.68 10.53 13.22
CA VAL A 25 -0.85 11.81 12.54
C VAL A 25 -2.25 11.83 11.92
N TRP A 26 -3.19 12.44 12.63
CA TRP A 26 -4.59 12.51 12.22
C TRP A 26 -4.84 13.69 11.29
N ARG A 27 -5.64 13.46 10.25
CA ARG A 27 -6.12 14.49 9.31
C ARG A 27 -7.53 14.87 9.70
N ALA A 28 -7.74 16.15 10.01
CA ALA A 28 -9.06 16.64 10.40
C ALA A 28 -9.32 18.05 9.92
N GLN A 29 -10.59 18.35 9.69
CA GLN A 29 -11.06 19.71 9.45
C GLN A 29 -10.96 20.50 10.75
N LEU A 30 -10.20 21.59 10.73
CA LEU A 30 -10.06 22.45 11.89
C LEU A 30 -11.07 23.59 11.82
N SER A 31 -11.83 23.77 12.91
CA SER A 31 -12.72 24.91 13.05
C SER A 31 -12.54 25.61 14.39
N PHE A 32 -12.54 26.95 14.38
CA PHE A 32 -12.34 27.77 15.59
C PHE A 32 -13.42 28.85 15.71
N SER A 33 -13.84 29.17 16.94
CA SER A 33 -14.71 30.31 17.24
C SER A 33 -13.91 31.37 18.02
N PRO A 34 -13.52 32.49 17.39
CA PRO A 34 -12.67 33.51 18.02
C PRO A 34 -13.48 34.50 18.88
N GLY A 35 -14.45 34.03 19.66
CA GLY A 35 -15.32 34.90 20.48
C GLY A 35 -16.45 35.59 19.70
N SER A 36 -16.61 35.26 18.42
CA SER A 36 -17.75 35.65 17.58
C SER A 36 -18.56 34.41 17.21
N TRP A 37 -19.88 34.58 17.06
CA TRP A 37 -20.89 33.53 16.83
C TRP A 37 -20.74 32.70 15.55
N TRP A 38 -19.65 32.86 14.80
CA TRP A 38 -19.36 32.10 13.58
C TRP A 38 -18.15 31.19 13.77
N LEU A 39 -18.37 29.92 13.46
CA LEU A 39 -17.32 28.91 13.31
C LEU A 39 -16.54 29.22 12.02
N ARG A 40 -15.22 29.35 12.10
CA ARG A 40 -14.38 29.51 10.90
C ARG A 40 -13.66 28.21 10.59
N ASP A 41 -13.78 27.74 9.36
CA ASP A 41 -13.09 26.58 8.82
C ASP A 41 -11.71 26.97 8.27
N TYR A 42 -10.69 26.16 8.60
CA TYR A 42 -9.32 26.31 8.14
C TYR A 42 -8.90 25.16 7.20
N GLY A 43 -9.78 24.22 6.89
CA GLY A 43 -9.51 23.06 6.04
C GLY A 43 -8.80 21.93 6.78
N VAL A 44 -8.29 20.96 6.02
CA VAL A 44 -7.64 19.76 6.58
C VAL A 44 -6.28 20.11 7.17
N ARG A 45 -6.05 19.69 8.41
CA ARG A 45 -4.80 19.87 9.16
C ARG A 45 -4.34 18.57 9.80
N LEU A 46 -3.04 18.52 10.10
CA LEU A 46 -2.39 17.36 10.70
C LEU A 46 -2.26 17.58 12.21
N PHE A 47 -2.68 16.60 13.00
CA PHE A 47 -2.57 16.61 14.45
C PHE A 47 -1.83 15.38 14.95
N ILE A 48 -0.97 15.54 15.94
CA ILE A 48 -0.39 14.45 16.72
C ILE A 48 -1.41 14.05 17.78
N VAL A 49 -1.91 12.81 17.71
CA VAL A 49 -2.89 12.29 18.67
C VAL A 49 -2.34 11.04 19.36
N PRO A 50 -2.27 11.03 20.70
CA PRO A 50 -1.92 9.82 21.44
C PRO A 50 -3.08 8.82 21.34
N LEU A 51 -2.78 7.56 20.98
CA LEU A 51 -3.80 6.53 20.77
C LEU A 51 -4.03 5.70 22.03
N ASN A 52 -2.95 5.22 22.63
CA ASN A 52 -2.97 4.37 23.80
C ASN A 52 -1.79 4.63 24.73
N ASP A 53 -1.93 4.18 25.96
CA ASP A 53 -0.90 4.27 26.98
C ASP A 53 0.16 3.15 26.86
N ALA A 54 1.11 3.14 27.81
CA ALA A 54 2.18 2.15 27.78
C ALA A 54 1.74 0.71 28.01
N SER A 55 0.58 0.49 28.65
CA SER A 55 -0.04 -0.82 28.83
C SER A 55 -0.78 -1.30 27.58
N GLY A 56 -1.04 -0.40 26.64
CA GLY A 56 -1.83 -0.64 25.43
C GLY A 56 -3.32 -0.31 25.59
N ALA A 57 -3.73 0.27 26.72
CA ALA A 57 -5.10 0.74 26.93
C ALA A 57 -5.33 2.03 26.13
N MET A 58 -6.43 2.08 25.38
CA MET A 58 -6.77 3.25 24.55
C MET A 58 -7.03 4.48 25.42
N HIS A 59 -6.61 5.66 24.95
CA HIS A 59 -6.93 6.91 25.61
C HIS A 59 -8.43 7.21 25.56
N HIS A 60 -8.91 7.98 26.55
CA HIS A 60 -10.32 8.38 26.63
C HIS A 60 -10.77 9.07 25.33
N GLY A 61 -11.92 8.64 24.81
CA GLY A 61 -12.46 9.14 23.54
C GLY A 61 -11.79 8.57 22.29
N VAL A 62 -10.77 7.71 22.40
CA VAL A 62 -10.15 7.03 21.26
C VAL A 62 -10.62 5.58 21.21
N SER A 63 -11.13 5.13 20.06
CA SER A 63 -11.41 3.73 19.81
C SER A 63 -10.72 3.27 18.53
N CYS A 64 -10.32 1.99 18.49
CA CYS A 64 -9.64 1.42 17.35
C CYS A 64 -10.14 -0.02 17.10
N THR A 65 -10.60 -0.27 15.88
CA THR A 65 -11.20 -1.55 15.47
C THR A 65 -10.39 -2.14 14.32
N LEU A 66 -9.85 -3.35 14.51
CA LEU A 66 -9.14 -4.07 13.46
C LEU A 66 -10.09 -4.47 12.33
N PHE A 67 -9.62 -4.29 11.10
CA PHE A 67 -10.24 -4.89 9.93
C PHE A 67 -9.81 -6.34 9.74
N PRO A 68 -10.59 -7.13 8.98
CA PRO A 68 -10.14 -8.44 8.50
C PRO A 68 -8.81 -8.34 7.76
N ALA A 69 -8.00 -9.40 7.85
CA ALA A 69 -6.72 -9.44 7.16
C ALA A 69 -6.91 -9.38 5.63
N CYS A 70 -6.17 -8.46 4.99
CA CYS A 70 -6.12 -8.37 3.54
C CYS A 70 -5.31 -9.54 2.95
N PRO A 71 -5.77 -10.19 1.87
CA PRO A 71 -4.95 -11.15 1.12
C PRO A 71 -3.64 -10.51 0.64
N GLY A 72 -2.53 -11.26 0.68
CA GLY A 72 -1.19 -10.77 0.32
C GLY A 72 -0.52 -9.85 1.35
N ALA A 73 -1.25 -8.95 2.01
CA ALA A 73 -0.73 -8.00 3.01
C ALA A 73 -0.75 -8.55 4.45
N LYS A 74 -0.31 -9.81 4.64
CA LYS A 74 -0.45 -10.55 5.92
C LYS A 74 0.36 -9.99 7.09
N ALA A 75 1.35 -9.15 6.81
CA ALA A 75 2.24 -8.56 7.83
C ALA A 75 1.74 -7.20 8.36
N ILE A 76 0.62 -6.68 7.87
CA ILE A 76 0.13 -5.34 8.21
C ILE A 76 -1.32 -5.43 8.70
N ASP A 77 -1.52 -5.08 9.96
CA ASP A 77 -2.86 -4.90 10.51
C ASP A 77 -3.45 -3.56 10.03
N HIS A 78 -4.66 -3.61 9.50
CA HIS A 78 -5.41 -2.43 9.09
C HIS A 78 -6.51 -2.20 10.13
N SER A 79 -6.80 -0.95 10.43
CA SER A 79 -7.80 -0.60 11.45
C SER A 79 -8.53 0.69 11.12
N SER A 80 -9.73 0.81 11.68
CA SER A 80 -10.43 2.09 11.81
C SER A 80 -10.14 2.67 13.18
N THR A 81 -9.75 3.94 13.23
CA THR A 81 -9.58 4.69 14.49
C THR A 81 -10.61 5.81 14.54
N THR A 82 -11.37 5.90 15.63
CA THR A 82 -12.41 6.92 15.85
C THR A 82 -12.04 7.76 17.07
N PHE A 83 -12.29 9.06 16.96
CA PHE A 83 -12.02 10.04 18.01
C PHE A 83 -13.35 10.71 18.40
N SER A 84 -13.68 10.67 19.69
CA SER A 84 -14.88 11.26 20.27
C SER A 84 -14.48 12.27 21.34
N HIS A 85 -14.58 13.56 21.00
CA HIS A 85 -14.26 14.69 21.88
C HIS A 85 -12.91 14.56 22.59
N VAL A 86 -11.86 14.15 21.87
CA VAL A 86 -10.51 14.00 22.41
C VAL A 86 -9.88 15.39 22.57
N PRO A 87 -9.57 15.84 23.79
CA PRO A 87 -8.93 17.13 24.00
C PRO A 87 -7.48 17.07 23.51
N LEU A 88 -7.06 18.07 22.74
CA LEU A 88 -5.70 18.21 22.25
C LEU A 88 -5.14 19.58 22.62
N PRO A 89 -3.88 19.66 23.08
CA PRO A 89 -3.21 20.94 23.27
C PRO A 89 -2.95 21.61 21.91
N ALA A 90 -2.75 22.93 21.89
CA ALA A 90 -2.54 23.67 20.63
C ALA A 90 -1.29 23.18 19.88
N GLU A 91 -0.28 22.73 20.62
CA GLU A 91 0.98 22.18 20.16
C GLU A 91 0.83 20.83 19.46
N ALA A 92 -0.34 20.18 19.56
CA ALA A 92 -0.63 18.97 18.81
C ALA A 92 -0.79 19.24 17.31
N LEU A 93 -1.08 20.48 16.91
CA LEU A 93 -1.17 20.88 15.52
C LEU A 93 0.22 20.88 14.87
N LEU A 94 0.36 20.15 13.77
CA LEU A 94 1.56 20.18 12.94
C LEU A 94 1.47 21.32 11.91
N GLY A 95 2.39 22.27 12.03
CA GLY A 95 2.46 23.46 11.19
C GLY A 95 1.80 24.68 11.82
N HIS A 96 1.68 25.76 11.05
CA HIS A 96 1.13 27.04 11.53
C HIS A 96 -0.27 27.30 10.94
N LEU A 97 -1.12 27.98 11.69
CA LEU A 97 -2.39 28.50 11.20
C LEU A 97 -2.13 29.75 10.36
N CYS A 98 -2.00 29.58 9.05
CA CYS A 98 -2.05 30.71 8.14
C CYS A 98 -3.47 31.28 8.08
N SER A 99 -3.57 32.60 8.03
CA SER A 99 -4.83 33.33 7.88
C SER A 99 -5.45 33.05 6.52
N SER A 100 -6.40 32.10 6.47
CA SER A 100 -7.14 31.67 5.27
C SER A 100 -6.26 31.17 4.12
N PRO A 101 -6.37 29.90 3.71
CA PRO A 101 -5.79 29.47 2.43
C PRO A 101 -6.32 30.37 1.31
N GLN A 102 -5.43 30.97 0.50
CA GLN A 102 -5.87 31.51 -0.80
C GLN A 102 -6.19 30.36 -1.78
N ASP A 103 -5.65 29.16 -1.52
CA ASP A 103 -5.86 27.94 -2.29
C ASP A 103 -5.82 26.72 -1.34
N GLU A 104 -6.99 26.28 -0.89
CA GLU A 104 -7.16 25.15 0.04
C GLU A 104 -6.53 23.85 -0.49
N ARG A 105 -6.58 23.63 -1.81
CA ARG A 105 -6.02 22.44 -2.45
C ARG A 105 -4.50 22.43 -2.33
N LYS A 106 -3.84 23.56 -2.63
CA LYS A 106 -2.37 23.64 -2.49
C LYS A 106 -1.92 23.44 -1.06
N ASP A 107 -2.64 24.01 -0.09
CA ASP A 107 -2.31 23.83 1.32
C ASP A 107 -2.50 22.38 1.78
N PHE A 108 -3.56 21.71 1.32
CA PHE A 108 -3.74 20.28 1.56
C PHE A 108 -2.60 19.45 0.96
N LEU A 109 -2.23 19.68 -0.31
CA LEU A 109 -1.16 18.95 -0.98
C LEU A 109 0.21 19.14 -0.30
N ARG A 110 0.50 20.36 0.20
CA ARG A 110 1.69 20.62 1.02
C ARG A 110 1.67 19.84 2.33
N ALA A 111 0.53 19.80 3.02
CA ALA A 111 0.38 19.04 4.26
C ALA A 111 0.64 17.54 4.01
N ILE A 112 0.24 17.02 2.85
CA ILE A 112 0.39 15.60 2.50
C ILE A 112 1.59 15.30 1.61
N HIS A 113 2.59 16.18 1.49
CA HIS A 113 3.72 16.04 0.55
C HIS A 113 4.47 14.70 0.65
N ARG A 114 4.44 14.04 1.82
CA ARG A 114 5.03 12.70 2.01
C ARG A 114 4.35 11.61 1.19
N VAL A 115 3.11 11.83 0.74
CA VAL A 115 2.40 10.92 -0.17
C VAL A 115 3.23 10.70 -1.43
N ALA A 116 3.81 11.74 -2.02
CA ALA A 116 4.66 11.62 -3.22
C ALA A 116 5.86 10.70 -3.01
N VAL A 117 6.49 10.79 -1.83
CA VAL A 117 7.60 9.92 -1.42
C VAL A 117 7.12 8.47 -1.38
N GLY A 118 5.96 8.22 -0.76
CA GLY A 118 5.33 6.91 -0.70
C GLY A 118 4.95 6.37 -2.09
N THR A 119 4.38 7.20 -2.95
CA THR A 119 3.98 6.87 -4.33
C THR A 119 5.18 6.33 -5.12
N LEU A 120 6.33 7.01 -5.05
CA LEU A 120 7.55 6.55 -5.71
C LEU A 120 8.12 5.30 -5.04
N PHE A 121 8.32 5.34 -3.72
CA PHE A 121 8.99 4.29 -2.96
C PHE A 121 8.27 2.94 -3.07
N LEU A 122 6.96 2.90 -2.81
CA LEU A 122 6.17 1.66 -2.88
C LEU A 122 6.25 1.03 -4.27
N SER A 123 6.22 1.86 -5.32
CA SER A 123 6.26 1.39 -6.70
C SER A 123 7.60 0.78 -7.12
N THR A 124 8.70 1.07 -6.40
CA THR A 124 10.02 0.47 -6.70
C THR A 124 10.08 -1.03 -6.39
N SER A 125 9.23 -1.51 -5.47
CA SER A 125 9.18 -2.92 -5.05
C SER A 125 8.84 -3.88 -6.20
N TYR A 126 8.07 -3.42 -7.18
CA TYR A 126 7.65 -4.21 -8.33
C TYR A 126 8.80 -4.83 -9.13
N ALA A 127 9.93 -4.14 -9.26
CA ALA A 127 11.10 -4.72 -9.93
C ALA A 127 11.57 -6.01 -9.23
N THR A 128 11.60 -5.99 -7.90
CA THR A 128 11.95 -7.17 -7.09
C THR A 128 10.89 -8.25 -7.20
N VAL A 129 9.61 -7.88 -7.11
CA VAL A 129 8.49 -8.83 -7.23
C VAL A 129 8.50 -9.54 -8.58
N LEU A 130 8.74 -8.82 -9.68
CA LEU A 130 8.88 -9.40 -11.01
C LEU A 130 10.04 -10.41 -11.08
N ARG A 131 11.21 -10.11 -10.48
CA ARG A 131 12.35 -11.05 -10.45
C ARG A 131 12.00 -12.33 -9.69
N VAL A 132 11.40 -12.20 -8.52
CA VAL A 132 11.01 -13.34 -7.67
C VAL A 132 9.96 -14.19 -8.39
N ALA A 133 8.88 -13.57 -8.84
CA ALA A 133 7.80 -14.24 -9.55
C ALA A 133 8.31 -14.94 -10.82
N GLY A 134 9.11 -14.23 -11.63
CA GLY A 134 9.74 -14.77 -12.83
C GLY A 134 10.66 -15.96 -12.54
N CYS A 135 11.42 -15.93 -11.44
CA CYS A 135 12.26 -17.04 -11.01
C CYS A 135 11.44 -18.27 -10.61
N ILE A 136 10.38 -18.08 -9.83
CA ILE A 136 9.47 -19.16 -9.41
C ILE A 136 8.84 -19.80 -10.65
N ALA A 137 8.28 -18.99 -11.56
CA ALA A 137 7.62 -19.49 -12.76
C ALA A 137 8.61 -20.15 -13.74
N GLY A 138 9.81 -19.60 -13.90
CA GLY A 138 10.88 -20.19 -14.71
C GLY A 138 11.29 -21.57 -14.18
N ARG A 139 11.53 -21.67 -12.87
CA ARG A 139 11.86 -22.95 -12.22
C ARG A 139 10.70 -23.93 -12.33
N TYR A 140 9.48 -23.53 -12.01
CA TYR A 140 8.30 -24.36 -12.18
C TYR A 140 8.20 -24.89 -13.62
N SER A 141 8.39 -24.02 -14.61
CA SER A 141 8.27 -24.37 -16.02
C SER A 141 9.35 -25.34 -16.51
N ALA A 142 10.55 -25.28 -15.93
CA ALA A 142 11.62 -26.23 -16.24
C ALA A 142 11.34 -27.64 -15.68
N HIS A 143 10.59 -27.73 -14.58
CA HIS A 143 10.29 -29.01 -13.91
C HIS A 143 8.95 -29.61 -14.35
N ARG A 144 7.94 -28.77 -14.60
CA ARG A 144 6.60 -29.22 -14.96
C ARG A 144 6.63 -29.88 -16.33
N ARG A 145 6.26 -31.16 -16.36
CA ARG A 145 6.14 -31.94 -17.59
C ARG A 145 4.69 -32.11 -18.04
N VAL A 146 4.48 -32.18 -19.35
CA VAL A 146 3.17 -32.37 -19.99
C VAL A 146 3.30 -33.29 -21.22
N GLY A 147 2.16 -33.81 -21.69
CA GLY A 147 2.09 -34.71 -22.83
C GLY A 147 2.16 -36.19 -22.45
N ALA A 148 1.86 -37.07 -23.42
CA ALA A 148 2.00 -38.51 -23.26
C ALA A 148 3.49 -38.91 -23.11
N GLU A 149 4.35 -38.27 -23.91
CA GLU A 149 5.80 -38.26 -23.72
C GLU A 149 6.19 -37.03 -22.91
N PRO A 150 6.54 -37.16 -21.61
CA PRO A 150 6.63 -36.02 -20.71
C PRO A 150 7.77 -35.06 -21.07
N VAL A 151 7.44 -33.89 -21.63
CA VAL A 151 8.39 -32.80 -21.93
C VAL A 151 8.19 -31.62 -20.98
N PRO A 152 9.25 -30.91 -20.56
CA PRO A 152 9.11 -29.70 -19.76
C PRO A 152 8.33 -28.62 -20.52
N ILE A 153 7.61 -27.75 -19.80
CA ILE A 153 6.83 -26.70 -20.44
C ILE A 153 7.64 -25.45 -20.81
N LEU A 154 8.82 -25.24 -20.22
CA LEU A 154 9.65 -24.06 -20.46
C LEU A 154 9.99 -23.82 -21.96
N PRO A 155 10.35 -24.84 -22.78
CA PRO A 155 10.72 -24.61 -24.17
C PRO A 155 9.58 -24.06 -25.04
N PHE A 156 8.31 -24.22 -24.65
CA PHE A 156 7.20 -23.65 -25.41
C PHE A 156 7.29 -22.12 -25.42
N SER A 157 7.20 -21.51 -26.60
CA SER A 157 7.24 -20.04 -26.77
C SER A 157 6.16 -19.31 -26.01
N THR A 158 5.00 -19.95 -25.89
CA THR A 158 3.90 -19.47 -25.06
C THR A 158 4.30 -19.40 -23.59
N GLN A 159 5.24 -20.21 -23.10
CA GLN A 159 5.70 -20.22 -21.71
C GLN A 159 6.95 -19.37 -21.47
N HIS A 160 8.03 -19.56 -22.24
CA HIS A 160 9.27 -18.81 -21.99
C HIS A 160 9.18 -17.33 -22.38
N GLY A 161 8.39 -16.96 -23.39
CA GLY A 161 8.29 -15.56 -23.86
C GLY A 161 7.83 -14.60 -22.75
N PRO A 162 6.71 -14.87 -22.06
CA PRO A 162 6.25 -14.08 -20.92
C PRO A 162 7.26 -14.02 -19.76
N ILE A 163 7.92 -15.13 -19.44
CA ILE A 163 8.93 -15.19 -18.38
C ILE A 163 10.14 -14.31 -18.73
N ALA A 164 10.64 -14.39 -19.96
CA ALA A 164 11.72 -13.54 -20.44
C ALA A 164 11.34 -12.04 -20.42
N ARG A 165 10.11 -11.72 -20.81
CA ARG A 165 9.60 -10.34 -20.78
C ARG A 165 9.52 -9.78 -19.36
N ILE A 166 9.15 -10.60 -18.38
CA ILE A 166 9.12 -10.21 -16.96
C ILE A 166 10.53 -9.86 -16.47
N PHE A 167 11.53 -10.70 -16.77
CA PHE A 167 12.91 -10.39 -16.38
C PHE A 167 13.44 -9.12 -17.06
N ALA A 168 13.13 -8.92 -18.34
CA ALA A 168 13.51 -7.71 -19.06
C ALA A 168 12.91 -6.45 -18.39
N HIS A 169 11.60 -6.46 -18.10
CA HIS A 169 10.97 -5.34 -17.38
C HIS A 169 11.56 -5.15 -15.99
N ALA A 170 11.88 -6.23 -15.27
CA ALA A 170 12.45 -6.11 -13.94
C ALA A 170 13.84 -5.46 -13.93
N VAL A 171 14.61 -5.56 -15.01
CA VAL A 171 15.87 -4.82 -15.17
C VAL A 171 15.59 -3.36 -15.51
N VAL A 172 14.72 -3.11 -16.50
CA VAL A 172 14.36 -1.75 -16.94
C VAL A 172 13.75 -0.93 -15.79
N PHE A 173 12.85 -1.53 -15.02
CA PHE A 173 12.17 -0.86 -13.91
C PHE A 173 13.09 -0.54 -12.75
N ASP A 174 14.12 -1.35 -12.51
CA ASP A 174 15.14 -1.08 -11.49
C ASP A 174 16.00 0.12 -11.90
N SER A 175 16.45 0.17 -13.15
CA SER A 175 17.14 1.34 -13.71
C SER A 175 16.25 2.59 -13.71
N TYR A 176 14.99 2.44 -14.08
CA TYR A 176 14.02 3.55 -14.07
C TYR A 176 13.77 4.06 -12.65
N ALA A 177 13.68 3.16 -11.65
CA ALA A 177 13.52 3.53 -10.24
C ALA A 177 14.69 4.39 -9.75
N ILE A 178 15.94 3.99 -10.08
CA ILE A 178 17.14 4.75 -9.73
C ILE A 178 17.10 6.15 -10.36
N HIS A 179 16.76 6.23 -11.65
CA HIS A 179 16.66 7.49 -12.38
C HIS A 179 15.57 8.40 -11.79
N SER A 180 14.35 7.89 -11.61
CA SER A 180 13.23 8.63 -11.02
C SER A 180 13.53 9.09 -9.59
N LYS A 181 14.21 8.26 -8.78
CA LYS A 181 14.66 8.64 -7.44
C LYS A 181 15.66 9.79 -7.47
N ASN A 182 16.62 9.78 -8.39
CA ASN A 182 17.58 10.89 -8.51
C ASN A 182 16.87 12.19 -8.89
N MET A 183 16.01 12.16 -9.92
CA MET A 183 15.19 13.30 -10.33
C MET A 183 14.31 13.81 -9.17
N PHE A 184 13.72 12.89 -8.40
CA PHE A 184 12.87 13.24 -7.26
C PHE A 184 13.64 13.96 -6.15
N VAL A 185 14.86 13.51 -5.86
CA VAL A 185 15.75 14.11 -4.85
C VAL A 185 16.28 15.47 -5.32
N GLU A 186 16.62 15.62 -6.59
CA GLU A 186 17.04 16.90 -7.19
C GLU A 186 15.94 17.98 -7.10
N ASN A 187 14.68 17.56 -7.00
CA ASN A 187 13.51 18.44 -6.90
C ASN A 187 12.93 18.54 -5.47
N ILE A 188 13.72 18.24 -4.44
CA ILE A 188 13.32 18.53 -3.05
C ILE A 188 13.03 20.04 -2.90
N GLY A 189 11.87 20.36 -2.35
CA GLY A 189 11.35 21.73 -2.25
C GLY A 189 10.40 22.12 -3.40
N ASN A 190 10.27 21.28 -4.44
CA ASN A 190 9.29 21.44 -5.50
C ASN A 190 8.27 20.26 -5.48
N PRO A 191 7.24 20.35 -4.62
CA PRO A 191 6.29 19.25 -4.41
C PRO A 191 5.48 18.90 -5.65
N ASP A 192 5.22 19.87 -6.54
CA ASP A 192 4.47 19.62 -7.77
C ASP A 192 5.25 18.71 -8.72
N ILE A 193 6.54 18.97 -8.90
CA ILE A 193 7.43 18.08 -9.69
C ILE A 193 7.60 16.72 -9.03
N GLN A 194 7.75 16.67 -7.70
CA GLN A 194 7.84 15.40 -6.97
C GLN A 194 6.57 14.55 -7.12
N ASN A 195 5.39 15.16 -7.05
CA ASN A 195 4.11 14.50 -7.30
C ASN A 195 4.04 13.93 -8.72
N ILE A 196 4.44 14.71 -9.74
CA ILE A 196 4.46 14.26 -11.14
C ILE A 196 5.42 13.08 -11.32
N LEU A 197 6.65 13.18 -10.81
CA LEU A 197 7.65 12.11 -10.93
C LEU A 197 7.18 10.81 -10.28
N GLY A 198 6.62 10.89 -9.06
CA GLY A 198 6.07 9.73 -8.37
C GLY A 198 4.88 9.13 -9.12
N GLY A 199 3.94 9.98 -9.58
CA GLY A 199 2.75 9.56 -10.30
C GLY A 199 3.07 8.90 -11.64
N VAL A 200 3.92 9.51 -12.48
CA VAL A 200 4.32 8.96 -13.78
C VAL A 200 5.08 7.65 -13.61
N PHE A 201 6.01 7.58 -12.65
CA PHE A 201 6.73 6.34 -12.36
C PHE A 201 5.74 5.24 -11.97
N LYS A 202 4.91 5.48 -10.96
CA LYS A 202 3.89 4.54 -10.50
C LYS A 202 2.99 4.08 -11.64
N ALA A 203 2.44 5.02 -12.41
CA ALA A 203 1.54 4.70 -13.50
C ALA A 203 2.20 3.80 -14.56
N THR A 204 3.44 4.10 -14.92
CA THR A 204 4.20 3.32 -15.89
C THR A 204 4.41 1.88 -15.40
N ILE A 205 4.86 1.69 -14.16
CA ILE A 205 5.14 0.37 -13.58
C ILE A 205 3.86 -0.48 -13.45
N LEU A 206 2.79 0.13 -12.95
CA LEU A 206 1.52 -0.57 -12.65
C LEU A 206 0.78 -0.99 -13.93
N SER A 207 0.90 -0.21 -15.01
CA SER A 207 0.26 -0.52 -16.30
C SER A 207 0.66 -1.89 -16.87
N TYR A 208 1.88 -2.36 -16.56
CA TYR A 208 2.40 -3.65 -17.01
C TYR A 208 2.30 -4.74 -15.93
N THR A 209 2.77 -4.44 -14.72
CA THR A 209 3.05 -5.45 -13.68
C THR A 209 1.82 -6.24 -13.24
N GLN A 210 0.68 -5.57 -13.08
CA GLN A 210 -0.55 -6.19 -12.60
C GLN A 210 -1.03 -7.30 -13.53
N LYS A 211 -0.98 -7.05 -14.84
CA LYS A 211 -1.32 -8.05 -15.85
C LYS A 211 -0.26 -9.16 -15.92
N ALA A 212 1.01 -8.79 -15.87
CA ALA A 212 2.12 -9.73 -15.97
C ALA A 212 2.12 -10.75 -14.80
N LEU A 213 1.88 -10.30 -13.57
CA LEU A 213 1.83 -11.17 -12.40
C LEU A 213 0.61 -12.10 -12.43
N SER A 214 -0.56 -11.60 -12.82
CA SER A 214 -1.76 -12.44 -13.02
C SER A 214 -1.52 -13.52 -14.06
N ASP A 215 -0.97 -13.17 -15.23
CA ASP A 215 -0.64 -14.11 -16.31
C ASP A 215 0.37 -15.18 -15.83
N LEU A 216 1.31 -14.81 -14.94
CA LEU A 216 2.29 -15.74 -14.40
C LEU A 216 1.70 -16.75 -13.40
N VAL A 217 0.71 -16.34 -12.61
CA VAL A 217 -0.07 -17.24 -11.75
C VAL A 217 -0.73 -18.32 -12.61
N ASP A 218 -1.44 -17.91 -13.66
CA ASP A 218 -2.17 -18.82 -14.55
C ASP A 218 -1.24 -19.80 -15.27
N ARG A 219 -0.04 -19.33 -15.65
CA ARG A 219 1.01 -20.16 -16.27
C ARG A 219 1.63 -21.20 -15.35
N CYS A 220 1.49 -21.03 -14.05
CA CYS A 220 1.87 -22.04 -13.07
C CYS A 220 0.71 -23.01 -12.76
N GLY A 221 -0.44 -22.84 -13.43
CA GLY A 221 -1.66 -23.62 -13.19
C GLY A 221 -2.12 -23.51 -11.73
N TRP A 222 -2.76 -24.57 -11.22
CA TRP A 222 -3.23 -24.60 -9.84
C TRP A 222 -2.13 -24.36 -8.80
N GLN A 223 -0.89 -24.71 -9.13
CA GLN A 223 0.26 -24.46 -8.25
C GLN A 223 0.53 -22.96 -8.07
N GLY A 224 0.25 -22.13 -9.08
CA GLY A 224 0.39 -20.67 -8.98
C GLY A 224 -0.54 -20.03 -7.95
N LEU A 225 -1.66 -20.67 -7.62
CA LEU A 225 -2.65 -20.17 -6.66
C LEU A 225 -2.26 -20.42 -5.21
N TYR A 226 -1.44 -21.44 -4.93
CA TYR A 226 -1.06 -21.77 -3.57
C TYR A 226 -0.15 -20.70 -2.96
N ALA A 227 -0.53 -20.20 -1.78
CA ALA A 227 0.21 -19.16 -1.06
C ALA A 227 1.68 -19.53 -0.78
N HIS A 228 1.98 -20.82 -0.55
CA HIS A 228 3.36 -21.28 -0.32
C HIS A 228 4.27 -21.17 -1.56
N ASN A 229 3.69 -21.10 -2.77
CA ASN A 229 4.41 -20.86 -4.02
C ASN A 229 4.55 -19.35 -4.32
N GLN A 230 4.03 -18.49 -3.44
CA GLN A 230 4.27 -17.04 -3.33
C GLN A 230 3.82 -16.14 -4.49
N ILE A 231 3.64 -16.61 -5.73
CA ILE A 231 3.30 -15.72 -6.86
C ILE A 231 1.96 -15.01 -6.62
N SER A 232 0.92 -15.75 -6.23
CA SER A 232 -0.40 -15.17 -5.94
C SER A 232 -0.37 -14.20 -4.74
N GLU A 233 0.41 -14.52 -3.71
CA GLU A 233 0.58 -13.67 -2.53
C GLU A 233 1.30 -12.37 -2.85
N LEU A 234 2.39 -12.43 -3.62
CA LEU A 234 3.11 -11.25 -4.08
C LEU A 234 2.21 -10.37 -4.96
N TRP A 235 1.46 -10.98 -5.88
CA TRP A 235 0.50 -10.25 -6.71
C TRP A 235 -0.58 -9.54 -5.89
N LEU A 236 -1.15 -10.22 -4.90
CA LEU A 236 -2.17 -9.65 -4.01
C LEU A 236 -1.61 -8.57 -3.08
N ALA A 237 -0.37 -8.71 -2.61
CA ALA A 237 0.30 -7.67 -1.84
C ALA A 237 0.48 -6.39 -2.68
N GLU A 238 0.97 -6.54 -3.92
CA GLU A 238 1.19 -5.43 -4.83
C GLU A 238 -0.10 -4.77 -5.33
N LYS A 239 -1.22 -5.51 -5.41
CA LYS A 239 -2.54 -4.92 -5.71
C LYS A 239 -2.91 -3.78 -4.75
N GLY A 240 -2.50 -3.84 -3.49
CA GLY A 240 -2.71 -2.76 -2.53
C GLY A 240 -2.00 -1.46 -2.95
N ASN A 241 -0.82 -1.56 -3.56
CA ASN A 241 -0.05 -0.42 -4.05
C ASN A 241 -0.73 0.32 -5.21
N ASN A 242 -1.69 -0.30 -5.91
CA ASN A 242 -2.49 0.40 -6.92
C ASN A 242 -3.34 1.52 -6.31
N ILE A 243 -3.72 1.38 -5.04
CA ILE A 243 -4.66 2.27 -4.35
C ILE A 243 -3.92 3.14 -3.32
N ALA A 244 -2.94 2.56 -2.62
CA ALA A 244 -2.17 3.25 -1.60
C ALA A 244 -1.36 4.42 -2.19
N GLU A 245 -1.25 5.52 -1.44
CA GLU A 245 -0.47 6.71 -1.83
C GLU A 245 -0.88 7.31 -3.18
N GLY A 246 -2.19 7.27 -3.47
CA GLY A 246 -2.80 7.81 -4.68
C GLY A 246 -3.31 6.69 -5.58
N ASP A 247 -4.62 6.64 -5.78
CA ASP A 247 -5.22 5.66 -6.68
C ASP A 247 -4.67 5.82 -8.10
N TYR A 248 -4.26 4.70 -8.72
CA TYR A 248 -3.65 4.68 -10.04
C TYR A 248 -4.49 5.39 -11.10
N VAL A 249 -5.82 5.19 -11.10
CA VAL A 249 -6.70 5.81 -12.09
C VAL A 249 -6.81 7.30 -11.82
N VAL A 250 -6.96 7.71 -10.56
CA VAL A 250 -7.03 9.12 -10.17
C VAL A 250 -5.74 9.88 -10.51
N LEU A 251 -4.57 9.25 -10.37
CA LEU A 251 -3.29 9.84 -10.75
C LEU A 251 -3.15 10.08 -12.27
N CYS A 252 -3.99 9.44 -13.10
CA CYS A 252 -3.95 9.54 -14.56
C CYS A 252 -5.00 10.49 -15.16
N ILE A 253 -5.75 11.24 -14.33
CA ILE A 253 -6.73 12.25 -14.76
C ILE A 253 -6.05 13.62 -14.84
#